data_AF-V8N3J1-F1
#
_entry.id   AF-V8N3J1-F1
#
_cell.length_a   1.000
_cell.length_b   1.000
_cell.length_c   1.000
_cell.angle_alpha   90.00
_cell.angle_beta   90.00
_cell.angle_gamma   90.00
#
_symmetry.space_group_name_H-M   'P 1'
#
loop_
_entity.id
_entity.type
_entity.pdbx_description
1 polymer ?
#
loop_
_entity_poly.entity_id
_entity_poly.type
_entity_poly.pdbx_seq_one_letter_code
_entity_poly.pdbx_strand_id
1 'polypeptide(L)' 'MEPSETMVLTREIAASGTTLDWPAQWRGLLVDKHSTGGVGDKVSLPLAPALAACGCKVRQDGQVPF' A
#
# COMPACT_ATOMS: atom_id res chain seq x y z
N MET A 1 -20.51 -12.36 -6.90
CA MET A 1 -20.42 -11.30 -5.90
C MET A 1 -20.78 -10.00 -6.57
N GLU A 2 -21.81 -9.35 -6.06
CA GLU A 2 -22.15 -7.99 -6.47
C GLU A 2 -21.13 -7.00 -5.88
N PRO A 3 -20.96 -5.80 -6.48
CA PRO A 3 -20.02 -4.79 -5.96
C PRO A 3 -20.25 -4.43 -4.49
N SER A 4 -21.50 -4.48 -4.03
CA SER A 4 -21.87 -4.27 -2.63
C SER A 4 -21.30 -5.34 -1.72
N GLU A 5 -21.35 -6.61 -2.13
CA GLU A 5 -20.78 -7.73 -1.38
C GLU A 5 -19.24 -7.63 -1.35
N THR A 6 -18.61 -7.22 -2.45
CA THR A 6 -17.15 -7.00 -2.51
C THR A 6 -16.72 -5.90 -1.55
N MET A 7 -17.44 -4.78 -1.52
CA MET A 7 -17.17 -3.68 -0.60
C MET A 7 -17.27 -4.13 0.87
N VAL A 8 -18.33 -4.87 1.22
CA VAL A 8 -18.52 -5.39 2.58
C VAL A 8 -17.38 -6.33 2.94
N LEU A 9 -17.05 -7.29 2.07
CA LEU A 9 -15.96 -8.22 2.30
C LEU A 9 -14.62 -7.50 2.52
N THR A 10 -14.26 -6.55 1.65
CA THR A 10 -13.02 -5.77 1.78
C THR A 10 -12.98 -5.00 3.09
N ARG A 11 -14.09 -4.37 3.48
CA ARG A 11 -14.18 -3.58 4.71
C ARG A 11 -13.99 -4.43 5.95
N GLU A 12 -14.67 -5.57 6.03
CA GLU A 12 -14.59 -6.45 7.20
C GLU A 12 -13.20 -7.11 7.31
N ILE A 13 -12.59 -7.50 6.18
CA ILE A 13 -11.20 -7.97 6.18
C ILE A 13 -10.24 -6.87 6.65
N ALA A 14 -10.37 -5.64 6.15
CA ALA A 14 -9.51 -4.53 6.56
C ALA A 14 -9.66 -4.19 8.05
N ALA A 15 -10.88 -4.27 8.60
CA ALA A 15 -11.16 -4.01 10.01
C ALA A 15 -10.76 -5.17 10.95
N SER A 16 -10.52 -6.38 10.42
CA SER A 16 -10.13 -7.53 11.23
C SER A 16 -8.72 -7.43 11.82
N GLY A 17 -7.89 -6.51 11.31
CA GLY A 17 -6.50 -6.31 11.71
C GLY A 17 -6.23 -4.94 12.34
N THR A 18 -4.96 -4.53 12.31
CA THR A 18 -4.53 -3.23 12.83
C THR A 18 -4.47 -2.18 11.71
N THR A 19 -5.00 -0.99 11.99
CA THR A 19 -4.81 0.18 11.12
C THR A 19 -3.52 0.89 11.51
N LEU A 20 -2.67 1.20 10.53
CA LEU A 20 -1.44 1.94 10.76
C LEU A 20 -1.73 3.44 10.78
N ASP A 21 -1.30 4.10 11.86
CA ASP A 21 -1.34 5.56 11.99
C ASP A 21 0.00 6.18 11.62
N TRP A 22 -0.06 7.28 10.87
CA TRP A 22 1.13 7.97 10.36
C TRP A 22 1.19 9.41 10.87
N PRO A 23 2.41 9.98 10.98
CA PRO A 23 2.57 11.36 11.37
C PRO A 23 1.84 12.33 10.42
N ALA A 24 1.25 13.40 10.95
CA ALA A 24 0.47 14.36 10.18
C ALA A 24 1.27 15.02 9.04
N GLN A 25 2.59 15.15 9.18
CA GLN A 25 3.47 15.70 8.15
C GLN A 25 3.62 14.78 6.91
N TRP A 26 3.19 13.52 6.98
CA TRP A 26 3.20 12.60 5.83
C TRP A 26 1.90 12.61 5.04
N ARG A 27 0.92 13.43 5.47
CA ARG A 27 -0.37 13.54 4.79
C ARG A 27 -0.16 14.04 3.36
N GLY A 28 -0.69 13.31 2.38
CA GLY A 28 -0.49 13.60 0.95
C GLY A 28 0.83 13.07 0.36
N LEU A 29 1.72 12.51 1.18
CA LEU A 29 2.99 11.89 0.72
C LEU A 29 2.94 10.36 0.75
N LEU A 30 1.98 9.78 1.49
CA LEU A 30 1.80 8.33 1.58
C LEU A 30 1.29 7.74 0.27
N VAL A 31 2.05 6.83 -0.32
CA VAL A 31 1.73 6.15 -1.57
C VAL A 31 2.01 4.65 -1.45
N ASP A 32 1.23 3.85 -2.18
CA ASP A 32 1.39 2.40 -2.24
C ASP A 32 1.19 1.91 -3.69
N LYS A 33 1.88 0.83 -4.05
CA LYS A 33 1.69 0.10 -5.30
C LYS A 33 1.58 -1.38 -4.99
N HIS A 34 0.47 -1.95 -5.42
CA HIS A 34 0.23 -3.39 -5.39
C HIS A 34 0.17 -3.94 -6.81
N SER A 35 0.77 -5.12 -7.04
CA SER A 35 0.64 -5.83 -8.31
C SER A 35 -0.37 -6.96 -8.16
N THR A 36 -1.19 -7.21 -9.17
CA THR A 36 -2.03 -8.42 -9.23
C THR A 36 -1.21 -9.70 -9.45
N GLY A 37 0.10 -9.55 -9.73
CA GLY A 37 1.04 -10.64 -9.93
C GLY A 37 1.34 -10.90 -11.41
N GLY A 38 2.61 -11.19 -11.70
CA GLY A 38 3.10 -11.55 -13.02
C GLY A 38 4.50 -12.17 -12.90
N VAL A 39 4.80 -13.20 -13.69
CA VAL A 39 6.11 -13.87 -13.64
C VAL A 39 7.21 -12.86 -13.99
N GLY A 40 8.12 -12.64 -13.05
CA GLY A 40 9.21 -11.67 -13.22
C GLY A 40 8.83 -10.20 -12.95
N ASP A 41 7.65 -9.90 -12.40
CA ASP A 41 7.32 -8.54 -11.96
C ASP A 41 8.19 -8.13 -10.77
N LYS A 42 9.26 -7.40 -11.08
CA LYS A 42 10.19 -6.82 -10.11
C LYS A 42 9.98 -5.32 -9.94
N VAL A 43 8.92 -4.73 -10.51
CA VAL A 43 8.73 -3.27 -10.55
C VAL A 43 8.70 -2.65 -9.16
N SER A 44 8.17 -3.36 -8.17
CA SER A 44 8.11 -2.88 -6.79
C SER A 44 9.49 -2.59 -6.19
N LEU A 45 10.53 -3.35 -6.57
CA LEU A 45 11.89 -3.23 -6.02
C LEU A 45 12.58 -1.89 -6.35
N PRO A 46 12.68 -1.44 -7.63
CA PRO A 46 13.24 -0.12 -7.94
C PRO A 46 12.25 1.01 -7.68
N LEU A 47 10.94 0.76 -7.70
CA LEU A 47 9.94 1.83 -7.58
C LEU A 47 9.87 2.40 -6.16
N ALA A 48 10.00 1.58 -5.12
CA ALA A 48 9.99 2.04 -3.73
C ALA A 48 11.08 3.10 -3.45
N PRO A 49 12.38 2.86 -3.71
CA PRO A 49 13.41 3.88 -3.49
C PRO A 49 13.29 5.07 -4.45
N ALA A 50 12.80 4.87 -5.68
CA ALA A 50 12.58 5.97 -6.63
C ALA A 50 11.53 6.97 -6.11
N LEU A 51 10.39 6.48 -5.62
CA LEU A 51 9.35 7.32 -5.02
C LEU A 51 9.82 7.96 -3.71
N ALA A 52 10.59 7.24 -2.90
CA ALA A 52 11.19 7.81 -1.69
C ALA A 52 12.16 8.97 -2.01
N ALA A 53 12.95 8.85 -3.08
CA ALA A 53 13.83 9.92 -3.55
C ALA A 53 13.04 11.15 -4.06
N CYS A 54 11.82 10.95 -4.56
CA CYS A 54 10.89 12.02 -4.93
C CYS A 54 10.15 12.64 -3.72
N GLY A 55 10.45 12.22 -2.49
CA GLY A 55 9.82 12.75 -1.27
C GLY A 55 8.54 12.05 -0.84
N CYS A 56 8.11 11.00 -1.54
CA CYS A 56 6.98 10.19 -1.13
C CYS A 56 7.34 9.25 0.03
N LYS A 57 6.32 8.85 0.80
CA LYS A 57 6.41 7.82 1.83
C LYS A 57 5.77 6.56 1.30
N VAL A 58 6.60 5.60 0.89
CA VAL A 58 6.15 4.35 0.29
C VAL A 58 6.02 3.29 1.38
N ARG A 59 4.84 2.68 1.51
CA ARG A 59 4.65 1.46 2.31
C ARG A 59 4.28 0.33 1.37
N GLN A 60 5.14 -0.68 1.26
CA GLN A 60 4.81 -1.95 0.62
C GLN A 60 4.52 -2.98 1.71
N ASP A 61 3.47 -3.79 1.53
CA ASP A 61 3.14 -4.85 2.49
C ASP A 61 4.34 -5.77 2.73
N GLY A 62 4.77 -5.87 4.00
CA GLY A 62 5.91 -6.66 4.43
C GLY A 62 7.27 -5.96 4.46
N GLN A 63 7.37 -4.68 4.07
CA GLN A 63 8.60 -3.89 4.20
C GLN A 63 8.49 -2.85 5.33
N VAL A 64 9.53 -2.77 6.16
CA VAL A 64 9.68 -1.70 7.17
C VAL A 64 9.86 -0.36 6.46
N PRO A 65 9.27 0.73 6.99
CA PRO A 65 9.36 2.04 6.37
C PRO A 65 10.81 2.53 6.35
N PHE A 66 11.22 3.10 5.21
CA PHE A 66 12.41 3.95 5.09
C PHE A 66 12.10 5.39 5.52
#